data_AF-A0A101H7Z9-F1
#
_entry.id   AF-A0A101H7Z9-F1
#
_cell.length_a   1.000
_cell.length_b   1.000
_cell.length_c   1.000
_cell.angle_alpha   90.00
_cell.angle_beta   90.00
_cell.angle_gamma   90.00
#
_symmetry.space_group_name_H-M   'P 1'
#
loop_
_entity.id
_entity.type
_entity.pdbx_description
1 polymer ?
#
loop_
_entity_poly.entity_id
_entity_poly.type
_entity_poly.pdbx_seq_one_letter_code
_entity_poly.pdbx_strand_id
1 'polypeptide(L)'
;MSRTIASITQTWLQEEAALKRFERALRKDDQLLLEELLVLSRQHLAEASYASNLYPLDMYLIAILLEVYRELKALQRQVAQAEASTDPQVQLNSGKEARFLQLLNETLESLGPQEAPQPEAKNLQVMQPDPAISISYTSFEEAP
;
A
#
# COMPACT_ATOMS: atom_id res chain seq x y z
N MET A 1 -25.33 56.04 5.89
CA MET A 1 -26.28 55.03 5.35
C MET A 1 -25.91 53.69 5.97
N SER A 2 -26.79 53.13 6.80
CA SER A 2 -26.59 51.81 7.42
C SER A 2 -26.41 50.77 6.31
N ARG A 3 -25.28 50.05 6.31
CA ARG A 3 -25.05 48.97 5.35
C ARG A 3 -25.88 47.77 5.79
N THR A 4 -26.76 47.29 4.94
CA THR A 4 -27.37 45.97 5.10
C THR A 4 -26.26 44.94 5.18
N ILE A 5 -26.19 44.19 6.27
CA ILE A 5 -25.24 43.08 6.40
C ILE A 5 -25.72 41.98 5.45
N ALA A 6 -24.86 41.57 4.52
CA ALA A 6 -25.17 40.49 3.59
C ALA A 6 -25.40 39.18 4.37
N SER A 7 -26.38 38.40 3.94
CA SER A 7 -26.60 37.05 4.49
C SER A 7 -25.37 36.18 4.21
N ILE A 8 -25.05 35.25 5.13
CA ILE A 8 -23.94 34.30 4.95
C ILE A 8 -24.03 33.53 3.63
N THR A 9 -25.24 33.22 3.14
CA THR A 9 -25.46 32.58 1.84
C THR A 9 -25.10 33.50 0.66
N GLN A 10 -25.38 34.80 0.80
CA GLN A 10 -25.06 35.78 -0.24
C GLN A 10 -23.56 36.00 -0.32
N THR A 11 -22.89 36.11 0.84
CA THR A 11 -21.44 36.20 0.93
C THR A 11 -20.77 34.97 0.31
N TRP A 12 -21.32 33.77 0.57
CA TRP A 12 -20.85 32.53 -0.03
C TRP A 12 -20.92 32.54 -1.57
N LEU A 13 -22.05 32.96 -2.15
CA LEU A 13 -22.21 33.07 -3.61
C LEU A 13 -21.22 34.06 -4.25
N GLN A 14 -20.89 35.14 -3.52
CA GLN A 14 -19.91 36.13 -3.98
C GLN A 14 -18.49 35.54 -3.98
N GLU A 15 -18.12 34.81 -2.93
CA GLU A 15 -16.82 34.12 -2.84
C GLU A 15 -16.70 33.03 -3.91
N GLU A 16 -17.73 32.20 -4.11
CA GLU A 16 -17.75 31.19 -5.19
C GLU A 16 -17.57 31.86 -6.56
N ALA A 17 -18.26 32.96 -6.83
CA ALA A 17 -18.12 33.71 -8.06
C ALA A 17 -16.71 34.30 -8.24
N ALA A 18 -16.07 34.74 -7.16
CA ALA A 18 -14.68 35.22 -7.18
C ALA A 18 -13.69 34.09 -7.52
N LEU A 19 -13.96 32.88 -7.04
CA LEU A 19 -13.13 31.69 -7.29
C LEU A 19 -13.27 31.15 -8.72
N LYS A 20 -14.34 31.46 -9.46
CA LYS A 20 -14.52 30.98 -10.86
C LYS A 20 -13.36 31.32 -11.80
N ARG A 21 -12.68 32.45 -11.58
CA ARG A 21 -11.50 32.81 -12.39
C ARG A 21 -10.31 31.90 -12.06
N PHE A 22 -10.15 31.55 -10.79
CA PHE A 22 -9.12 30.62 -10.33
C PHE A 22 -9.41 29.21 -10.84
N GLU A 23 -10.63 28.72 -10.67
CA GLU A 23 -11.11 27.42 -11.17
C GLU A 23 -10.82 27.24 -12.67
N ARG A 24 -11.13 28.24 -13.50
CA ARG A 24 -10.85 28.18 -14.96
C ARG A 24 -9.36 28.07 -15.32
N ALA A 25 -8.47 28.46 -14.41
CA ALA A 25 -7.02 28.33 -14.62
C ALA A 25 -6.48 26.95 -14.22
N LEU A 26 -7.27 26.13 -13.52
CA LEU A 26 -6.91 24.78 -13.09
C LEU A 26 -7.07 23.76 -14.23
N ARG A 27 -6.48 22.58 -14.08
CA ARG A 27 -6.71 21.43 -14.98
C ARG A 27 -8.14 20.93 -14.81
N LYS A 28 -8.69 20.23 -15.81
CA LYS A 28 -10.06 19.70 -15.74
C LYS A 28 -10.29 18.78 -14.53
N ASP A 29 -9.31 17.95 -14.19
CA ASP A 29 -9.42 17.05 -13.04
C ASP A 29 -9.46 17.85 -11.73
N ASP A 30 -8.61 18.88 -11.61
CA ASP A 30 -8.55 19.75 -10.43
C ASP A 30 -9.80 20.66 -10.31
N GLN A 31 -10.44 21.01 -11.44
CA GLN A 31 -11.70 21.76 -11.44
C GLN A 31 -12.81 20.98 -10.76
N LEU A 32 -12.96 19.70 -11.10
CA LEU A 32 -13.96 18.82 -10.49
C LEU A 32 -13.71 18.67 -8.98
N LEU A 33 -12.45 18.46 -8.58
CA LEU A 33 -12.09 18.38 -7.17
C LEU A 33 -12.43 19.68 -6.41
N LEU A 34 -12.15 20.84 -7.01
CA LEU A 34 -12.47 22.12 -6.38
C LEU A 34 -13.98 22.32 -6.23
N GLU A 35 -14.78 21.97 -7.25
CA GLU A 35 -16.24 22.04 -7.19
C GLU A 35 -16.78 21.14 -6.07
N GLU A 36 -16.30 19.90 -5.95
CA GLU A 36 -16.68 18.99 -4.87
C GLU A 36 -16.36 19.56 -3.49
N LEU A 37 -15.15 20.08 -3.29
CA LEU A 37 -14.74 20.70 -2.02
C LEU A 37 -15.65 21.91 -1.67
N LEU A 38 -15.97 22.75 -2.65
CA LEU A 38 -16.87 23.89 -2.44
C LEU A 38 -18.28 23.44 -2.05
N VAL A 39 -18.77 22.32 -2.60
CA VAL A 39 -20.06 21.73 -2.18
C VAL A 39 -20.00 21.27 -0.73
N LEU A 40 -18.92 20.60 -0.30
CA LEU A 40 -18.73 20.19 1.10
C LEU A 40 -18.75 21.40 2.05
N SER A 41 -18.12 22.51 1.65
CA SER A 41 -18.11 23.74 2.46
C SER A 41 -19.51 24.29 2.77
N ARG A 42 -20.50 24.09 1.87
CA ARG A 42 -21.87 24.60 2.04
C ARG A 42 -22.58 23.95 3.24
N GLN A 43 -22.20 22.74 3.62
CA GLN A 43 -22.83 22.05 4.75
C GLN A 43 -22.61 22.78 6.08
N HIS A 44 -21.50 23.51 6.18
CA HIS A 44 -21.10 24.25 7.37
C HIS A 44 -21.50 25.73 7.32
N LEU A 45 -22.38 26.14 6.40
CA LEU A 45 -22.79 27.54 6.26
C LEU A 45 -23.47 28.10 7.53
N ALA A 46 -24.25 27.27 8.21
CA ALA A 46 -24.88 27.61 9.48
C ALA A 46 -23.84 27.79 10.59
N GLU A 47 -22.84 26.92 10.65
CA GLU A 47 -21.74 26.97 11.62
C GLU A 47 -20.83 28.19 11.37
N ALA A 48 -20.54 28.49 10.10
CA ALA A 48 -19.78 29.66 9.68
C ALA A 48 -20.47 30.97 10.08
N SER A 49 -21.80 31.00 10.16
CA SER A 49 -22.56 32.18 10.59
C SER A 49 -22.29 32.58 12.05
N TYR A 50 -21.81 31.65 12.88
CA TYR A 50 -21.43 31.94 14.27
C TYR A 50 -20.04 32.58 14.39
N ALA A 51 -19.20 32.47 13.36
CA ALA A 51 -17.85 33.02 13.35
C ALA A 51 -17.83 34.45 12.78
N SER A 52 -18.35 35.41 13.54
CA SER A 52 -18.57 36.79 13.09
C SER A 52 -17.30 37.62 12.80
N ASN A 53 -16.10 37.09 13.08
CA ASN A 53 -14.83 37.84 12.99
C ASN A 53 -13.87 37.31 11.91
N LEU A 54 -14.14 36.14 11.31
CA LEU A 54 -13.26 35.56 10.30
C LEU A 54 -13.71 35.96 8.90
N TYR A 55 -12.76 35.94 7.95
CA TYR A 55 -13.12 36.14 6.55
C TYR A 55 -13.95 34.93 6.08
N PRO A 56 -15.05 35.14 5.33
CA PRO A 56 -15.95 34.06 4.91
C PRO A 56 -15.22 32.89 4.22
N LEU A 57 -14.27 33.19 3.34
CA LEU A 57 -13.44 32.18 2.67
C LEU A 57 -12.66 31.31 3.66
N ASP A 58 -12.10 31.90 4.72
CA ASP A 58 -11.35 31.14 5.73
C ASP A 58 -12.26 30.13 6.44
N MET A 59 -13.50 30.53 6.74
CA MET A 59 -14.48 29.60 7.32
C MET A 59 -14.84 28.46 6.38
N TYR A 60 -14.95 28.73 5.08
CA TYR A 60 -15.20 27.68 4.09
C TYR A 60 -14.01 26.74 3.94
N LEU A 61 -12.79 27.26 3.99
CA LEU A 61 -11.56 26.44 3.99
C LEU A 61 -11.48 25.57 5.24
N ILE A 62 -11.81 26.11 6.42
CA ILE A 62 -11.86 25.31 7.66
C ILE A 62 -12.92 24.21 7.56
N ALA A 63 -14.09 24.50 7.01
CA ALA A 63 -15.14 23.51 6.78
C ALA A 63 -14.67 22.38 5.84
N ILE A 64 -14.01 22.73 4.74
CA ILE A 64 -13.42 21.76 3.82
C ILE A 64 -12.40 20.88 4.53
N LEU A 65 -11.49 21.49 5.31
CA LEU A 65 -10.47 20.76 6.07
C LEU A 65 -11.09 19.81 7.09
N LEU A 66 -12.18 20.20 7.75
CA LEU A 66 -12.89 19.33 8.69
C LEU A 66 -13.45 18.10 7.99
N GLU A 67 -14.07 18.26 6.82
CA GLU A 67 -14.65 17.14 6.08
C GLU A 67 -13.58 16.19 5.54
N VAL A 68 -12.53 16.74 4.91
CA VAL A 68 -11.41 15.95 4.41
C VAL A 68 -10.72 15.20 5.56
N TYR A 69 -10.55 15.83 6.72
CA TYR A 69 -9.96 15.18 7.89
C TYR A 69 -10.87 14.07 8.45
N ARG A 70 -12.19 14.25 8.40
CA ARG A 70 -13.18 13.24 8.80
C ARG A 70 -13.06 12.00 7.92
N GLU A 71 -13.02 12.19 6.60
CA GLU A 71 -12.87 11.10 5.62
C GLU A 71 -11.52 10.40 5.79
N LEU A 72 -10.43 11.16 5.93
CA LEU A 72 -9.10 10.61 6.19
C LEU A 72 -9.10 9.76 7.46
N LYS A 73 -9.73 10.22 8.54
CA LYS A 73 -9.85 9.44 9.79
C LYS A 73 -10.72 8.21 9.63
N ALA A 74 -11.77 8.27 8.82
CA ALA A 74 -12.58 7.10 8.51
C ALA A 74 -11.77 6.06 7.73
N LEU A 75 -11.00 6.49 6.73
CA LEU A 75 -10.14 5.62 5.94
C LEU A 75 -9.03 4.99 6.80
N GLN A 76 -8.37 5.77 7.67
CA GLN A 76 -7.38 5.24 8.63
C GLN A 76 -7.99 4.15 9.52
N ARG A 77 -9.23 4.31 9.98
CA ARG A 77 -9.92 3.30 10.78
C ARG A 77 -10.24 2.04 9.98
N GLN A 78 -10.66 2.19 8.71
CA GLN A 78 -10.93 1.05 7.84
C GLN A 78 -9.66 0.24 7.56
N VAL A 79 -8.53 0.91 7.28
CA VAL A 79 -7.23 0.26 7.09
C VAL A 79 -6.81 -0.47 8.38
N ALA A 80 -6.87 0.19 9.53
CA ALA A 80 -6.53 -0.44 10.80
C ALA A 80 -7.43 -1.65 11.13
N GLN A 81 -8.72 -1.60 10.77
CA GLN A 81 -9.63 -2.73 10.91
C GLN A 81 -9.32 -3.87 9.93
N ALA A 82 -8.95 -3.56 8.69
CA ALA A 82 -8.54 -4.54 7.70
C ALA A 82 -7.24 -5.26 8.10
N GLU A 83 -6.27 -4.51 8.66
CA GLU A 83 -5.04 -5.08 9.23
C GLU A 83 -5.37 -5.96 10.46
N ALA A 84 -6.19 -5.48 11.39
CA ALA A 84 -6.58 -6.27 12.57
C ALA A 84 -7.38 -7.53 12.25
N SER A 85 -8.19 -7.51 11.18
CA SER A 85 -8.95 -8.68 10.71
C SER A 85 -8.14 -9.65 9.84
N THR A 86 -7.01 -9.22 9.30
CA THR A 86 -6.04 -10.08 8.60
C THR A 86 -5.33 -11.04 9.57
N ASP A 87 -5.39 -10.82 10.89
CA ASP A 87 -4.43 -11.40 11.85
C ASP A 87 -4.89 -12.50 12.85
N PRO A 88 -5.86 -13.38 12.54
CA PRO A 88 -5.86 -14.69 13.21
C PRO A 88 -5.71 -15.89 12.25
N GLN A 89 -6.30 -15.83 11.05
CA GLN A 89 -6.24 -16.94 10.09
C GLN A 89 -4.93 -16.95 9.28
N VAL A 90 -4.40 -15.77 8.92
CA VAL A 90 -3.11 -15.66 8.23
C VAL A 90 -1.96 -16.09 9.15
N GLN A 91 -2.03 -15.78 10.45
CA GLN A 91 -1.07 -16.30 11.44
C GLN A 91 -1.14 -17.83 11.59
N LEU A 92 -2.35 -18.41 11.61
CA LEU A 92 -2.54 -19.87 11.66
C LEU A 92 -2.05 -20.57 10.39
N ASN A 93 -2.29 -19.98 9.22
CA ASN A 93 -1.85 -20.52 7.93
C ASN A 93 -0.34 -20.40 7.78
N SER A 94 0.24 -19.24 8.13
CA SER A 94 1.69 -19.03 8.16
C SER A 94 2.39 -19.98 9.16
N GLY A 95 1.78 -20.27 10.32
CA GLY A 95 2.29 -21.27 11.26
C GLY A 95 2.26 -22.70 10.73
N LYS A 96 1.19 -23.08 10.01
CA LYS A 96 1.11 -24.39 9.32
C LYS A 96 2.12 -24.49 8.18
N GLU A 97 2.26 -23.43 7.39
CA GLU A 97 3.24 -23.31 6.31
C GLU A 97 4.67 -23.41 6.86
N ALA A 98 4.98 -22.72 7.96
CA ALA A 98 6.28 -22.81 8.64
C ALA A 98 6.57 -24.24 9.13
N ARG A 99 5.57 -24.91 9.72
CA ARG A 99 5.72 -26.31 10.16
C ARG A 99 5.91 -27.26 8.97
N PHE A 100 5.19 -27.03 7.88
CA PHE A 100 5.33 -27.81 6.65
C PHE A 100 6.73 -27.68 6.04
N LEU A 101 7.25 -26.45 5.94
CA LEU A 101 8.61 -26.20 5.46
C LEU A 101 9.66 -26.83 6.36
N GLN A 102 9.46 -26.80 7.68
CA GLN A 102 10.34 -27.48 8.64
C GLN A 102 10.35 -28.99 8.40
N LEU A 103 9.19 -29.62 8.24
CA LEU A 103 9.10 -31.05 7.97
C LEU A 103 9.70 -31.42 6.61
N LEU A 104 9.55 -30.59 5.60
CA LEU A 104 10.21 -30.76 4.30
C LEU A 104 11.74 -30.69 4.43
N ASN A 105 12.26 -29.74 5.21
CA ASN A 105 13.69 -29.63 5.44
C ASN A 105 14.23 -30.84 6.24
N GLU A 106 13.51 -31.24 7.30
CA GLU A 106 13.85 -32.43 8.10
C GLU A 106 13.85 -33.71 7.26
N THR A 107 12.87 -33.88 6.36
CA THR A 107 12.81 -35.05 5.46
C THR A 107 13.91 -35.03 4.40
N LEU A 108 14.24 -33.86 3.84
CA LEU A 108 15.38 -33.69 2.93
C LEU A 108 16.72 -33.99 3.63
N GLU A 109 16.90 -33.55 4.86
CA GLU A 109 18.10 -33.86 5.66
C GLU A 109 18.22 -35.36 5.95
N SER A 110 17.10 -36.06 6.20
CA SER A 110 17.09 -37.52 6.35
C SER A 110 17.37 -38.32 5.07
N LEU A 111 17.26 -37.68 3.90
CA LEU A 111 17.52 -38.27 2.58
C LEU A 111 18.92 -37.91 2.03
N GLY A 112 19.66 -37.04 2.72
CA GLY A 112 21.06 -36.76 2.42
C GLY A 112 21.96 -37.97 2.68
N PRO A 113 23.05 -38.16 1.89
CA PRO A 113 23.89 -39.36 1.99
C PRO A 113 24.44 -39.55 3.41
N GLN A 114 24.16 -40.73 3.99
CA GLN A 114 24.82 -41.20 5.21
C GLN A 114 26.34 -41.15 5.02
N GLU A 115 27.01 -40.36 5.85
CA GLU A 115 28.45 -40.37 6.00
C GLU A 115 28.86 -41.76 6.53
N ALA A 116 29.43 -42.58 5.65
CA ALA A 116 29.89 -43.93 5.98
C ALA A 116 31.02 -43.89 7.02
N PRO A 117 31.10 -44.87 7.94
CA PRO A 117 32.12 -44.89 8.98
C PRO A 117 33.51 -45.04 8.35
N GLN A 118 34.44 -44.21 8.80
CA GLN A 118 35.85 -44.24 8.43
C GLN A 118 36.44 -45.65 8.62
N PRO A 119 37.00 -46.29 7.58
CA PRO A 119 37.88 -47.43 7.78
C PRO A 119 39.30 -46.92 7.98
N GLU A 120 39.90 -47.32 9.10
CA GLU A 120 41.31 -47.11 9.44
C GLU A 120 42.21 -47.49 8.26
N ALA A 121 43.05 -46.54 7.85
CA ALA A 121 44.02 -46.71 6.78
C ALA A 121 45.12 -47.71 7.20
N LYS A 122 44.92 -48.99 6.86
CA LYS A 122 46.03 -49.95 6.75
C LYS A 122 46.68 -49.75 5.38
N ASN A 123 47.90 -49.21 5.44
CA ASN A 123 48.81 -48.97 4.32
C ASN A 123 48.97 -50.22 3.43
N LEU A 124 48.60 -50.14 2.16
CA LEU A 124 49.05 -51.05 1.09
C LEU A 124 48.86 -50.38 -0.29
N GLN A 125 49.86 -49.57 -0.63
CA GLN A 125 50.55 -49.46 -1.92
C GLN A 125 49.92 -50.19 -3.14
N VAL A 126 49.72 -49.47 -4.25
CA VAL A 126 50.52 -49.57 -5.51
C VAL A 126 49.73 -49.08 -6.76
N MET A 127 50.43 -48.26 -7.55
CA MET A 127 50.26 -47.85 -8.97
C MET A 127 48.95 -47.22 -9.45
N GLN A 128 49.03 -45.91 -9.69
CA GLN A 128 48.24 -45.21 -10.71
C GLN A 128 48.61 -45.72 -12.12
N PRO A 129 47.67 -45.71 -13.07
CA PRO A 129 47.94 -45.28 -14.43
C PRO A 129 47.41 -43.86 -14.65
N ASP A 130 48.32 -43.06 -15.19
CA ASP A 130 48.24 -41.64 -15.53
C ASP A 130 47.52 -41.43 -16.90
N PRO A 131 47.36 -40.20 -17.45
CA PRO A 131 46.05 -39.63 -17.76
C PRO A 131 45.94 -39.26 -19.25
N ALA A 132 44.92 -39.72 -19.98
CA ALA A 132 44.63 -39.14 -21.29
C ALA A 132 43.16 -39.32 -21.65
N ILE A 133 42.35 -38.48 -21.03
CA ILE A 133 41.02 -38.11 -21.48
C ILE A 133 41.13 -37.54 -22.90
N SER A 134 40.42 -38.16 -23.83
CA SER A 134 39.60 -37.51 -24.88
C SER A 134 38.77 -38.65 -25.48
N ILE A 135 37.46 -38.57 -25.56
CA ILE A 135 36.78 -37.90 -26.68
C ILE A 135 35.35 -37.51 -26.27
N SER A 136 34.97 -36.37 -26.82
CA SER A 136 33.78 -35.54 -26.71
C SER A 136 32.44 -36.15 -27.14
N TYR A 137 31.38 -35.48 -26.68
CA TYR A 137 29.98 -35.54 -27.10
C TYR A 137 29.76 -35.74 -28.59
N THR A 138 29.03 -36.80 -28.96
CA THR A 138 28.06 -36.77 -30.06
C THR A 138 27.09 -37.94 -29.97
N SER A 139 25.82 -37.62 -30.27
CA SER A 139 24.77 -38.50 -30.82
C SER A 139 23.90 -39.28 -29.83
N PHE A 140 22.68 -38.77 -29.62
CA PHE A 140 21.52 -39.66 -29.67
C PHE A 140 20.46 -39.05 -30.59
N GLU A 141 20.31 -39.74 -31.72
CA GLU A 141 19.38 -39.48 -32.81
C GLU A 141 17.92 -39.55 -32.36
N GLU A 142 17.16 -38.65 -32.95
CA GLU A 142 15.72 -38.68 -33.17
C GLU A 142 15.34 -39.92 -34.02
N ALA A 143 14.30 -40.65 -33.63
CA ALA A 143 13.83 -41.84 -34.34
C ALA A 143 12.30 -41.97 -34.20
N PRO A 144 11.65 -42.66 -35.16
CA PRO A 144 10.66 -42.11 -36.10
C PRO A 144 9.21 -42.00 -35.61
#